data_AF-A0AAT9PXV5-F1
#
_entry.id   AF-A0AAT9PXV5-F1
#
_cell.length_a   1.000
_cell.length_b   1.000
_cell.length_c   1.000
_cell.angle_alpha   90.00
_cell.angle_beta   90.00
_cell.angle_gamma   90.00
#
_symmetry.space_group_name_H-M   'P 1'
#
loop_
_entity.id
_entity.type
_entity.pdbx_description
1 polymer ?
#
loop_
_entity_poly.entity_id
_entity_poly.type
_entity_poly.pdbx_seq_one_letter_code
_entity_poly.pdbx_strand_id
1 'polypeptide(L)' 'TYEDIKAVIKEAANGELKGILSYTEDEIVSTDLIGDNNSSIFDAKAGISLNDNFVKLVSWYDNEWG' A
#
# COMPACT_ATOMS: atom_id res chain seq x y z
N THR A 1 -15.57 5.70 0.02
CA THR A 1 -14.67 6.83 0.33
C THR A 1 -13.23 6.36 0.30
N TYR A 2 -12.24 7.28 0.32
CA TYR A 2 -10.83 6.88 0.40
C TYR A 2 -10.52 6.09 1.68
N GLU A 3 -11.18 6.43 2.80
CA GLU A 3 -11.08 5.69 4.06
C GLU A 3 -11.56 4.24 3.91
N ASP A 4 -12.67 4.01 3.20
CA ASP A 4 -13.18 2.66 2.95
C ASP A 4 -12.19 1.84 2.10
N ILE A 5 -11.56 2.47 1.10
CA ILE A 5 -10.54 1.80 0.28
C ILE A 5 -9.34 1.40 1.14
N LYS A 6 -8.83 2.32 1.98
CA LYS A 6 -7.74 2.03 2.92
C LYS A 6 -8.10 0.89 3.86
N ALA A 7 -9.32 0.88 4.40
CA ALA A 7 -9.79 -0.16 5.31
C ALA A 7 -9.79 -1.55 4.64
N VAL A 8 -10.33 -1.65 3.41
CA VAL A 8 -10.35 -2.92 2.65
C VAL A 8 -8.93 -3.40 2.32
N ILE A 9 -8.04 -2.51 1.87
CA ILE A 9 -6.64 -2.87 1.57
C ILE A 9 -5.92 -3.34 2.85
N LYS A 10 -6.13 -2.65 3.98
CA LYS A 10 -5.54 -3.01 5.28
C LYS A 10 -6.05 -4.36 5.78
N GLU A 11 -7.32 -4.67 5.58
CA GLU A 11 -7.90 -5.98 5.91
C GLU A 11 -7.27 -7.08 5.06
N ALA A 12 -7.19 -6.89 3.73
CA ALA A 12 -6.57 -7.86 2.83
C ALA A 12 -5.08 -8.11 3.15
N ALA A 13 -4.32 -7.04 3.40
CA ALA A 13 -2.90 -7.12 3.79
C ALA A 13 -2.68 -7.89 5.11
N ASN A 14 -3.59 -7.76 6.07
CA ASN A 14 -3.51 -8.49 7.34
C ASN A 14 -4.14 -9.88 7.29
N GLY A 15 -4.92 -10.17 6.25
CA GLY A 15 -5.69 -11.40 6.07
C GLY A 15 -5.15 -12.25 4.92
N GLU A 16 -5.93 -12.35 3.86
CA GLU A 16 -5.70 -13.30 2.76
C GLU A 16 -4.40 -13.04 1.98
N LEU A 17 -3.90 -11.80 1.95
CA LEU A 17 -2.69 -11.41 1.24
C LEU A 17 -1.49 -11.20 2.18
N LYS A 18 -1.57 -11.68 3.42
CA LYS A 18 -0.49 -11.49 4.39
C LYS A 18 0.84 -12.07 3.90
N GLY A 19 1.87 -11.21 3.86
CA GLY A 19 3.20 -11.53 3.35
C GLY A 19 3.37 -11.35 1.84
N ILE A 20 2.29 -10.98 1.13
CA ILE A 20 2.32 -10.58 -0.29
C ILE A 20 2.03 -9.08 -0.41
N LEU A 21 0.97 -8.62 0.25
CA LEU A 21 0.57 -7.21 0.33
C LEU A 21 0.84 -6.70 1.75
N SER A 22 1.55 -5.58 1.83
CA SER A 22 1.73 -4.80 3.05
C SER A 22 0.99 -3.48 2.95
N TYR A 23 0.68 -2.88 4.10
CA TYR A 23 -0.04 -1.63 4.24
C TYR A 23 0.73 -0.73 5.22
N THR A 24 0.98 0.53 4.84
CA THR A 24 1.64 1.51 5.71
C THR A 24 0.91 2.85 5.74
N GLU A 25 0.97 3.49 6.91
CA GLU A 25 0.55 4.88 7.17
C GLU A 25 1.73 5.76 7.57
N ASP A 26 2.95 5.23 7.52
CA ASP A 26 4.17 5.95 7.86
C ASP A 26 4.60 6.87 6.70
N GLU A 27 5.33 7.94 7.02
CA GLU A 27 5.93 8.80 6.00
C GLU A 27 7.24 8.17 5.52
N ILE A 28 7.13 7.31 4.50
CA ILE A 28 8.26 6.54 3.97
C ILE A 28 8.79 7.11 2.65
N VAL A 29 10.02 6.77 2.34
CA VAL A 29 10.68 7.00 1.04
C VAL A 29 11.22 5.68 0.48
N SER A 30 11.67 5.70 -0.78
CA SER A 30 12.05 4.48 -1.50
C SER A 30 13.15 3.66 -0.81
N THR A 31 14.07 4.31 -0.10
CA THR A 31 15.18 3.61 0.58
C THR A 31 14.75 2.81 1.80
N ASP A 32 13.59 3.12 2.38
CA ASP A 32 13.07 2.41 3.56
C ASP A 32 12.59 0.99 3.21
N LEU A 33 12.45 0.69 1.92
CA LEU A 33 11.86 -0.55 1.39
C LEU A 33 12.88 -1.47 0.73
N ILE A 34 14.16 -1.11 0.74
CA ILE A 34 15.22 -1.95 0.15
C ILE A 34 15.28 -3.29 0.90
N GLY A 35 15.12 -4.39 0.18
CA GLY A 35 15.09 -5.74 0.75
C GLY A 35 13.77 -6.11 1.45
N ASP A 36 12.70 -5.34 1.24
CA ASP A 36 11.36 -5.76 1.66
C ASP A 36 10.89 -6.97 0.84
N ASN A 37 10.29 -7.97 1.50
CA ASN A 37 9.89 -9.23 0.86
C ASN A 37 8.47 -9.19 0.28
N ASN A 38 7.69 -8.13 0.52
CA ASN A 38 6.32 -8.03 0.02
C ASN A 38 6.33 -7.56 -1.44
N SER A 39 5.56 -8.22 -2.30
CA SER A 39 5.42 -7.84 -3.70
C SER A 39 4.69 -6.51 -3.92
N SER A 40 4.01 -5.99 -2.88
CA SER A 40 3.33 -4.70 -2.92
C SER A 40 3.21 -4.14 -1.51
N ILE A 41 3.62 -2.88 -1.33
CA ILE A 41 3.44 -2.11 -0.10
C ILE A 41 2.57 -0.89 -0.41
N PHE A 42 1.31 -0.92 0.01
CA PHE A 42 0.38 0.19 -0.20
C PHE A 42 0.68 1.34 0.76
N ASP A 43 0.92 2.53 0.20
CA ASP A 43 1.17 3.77 0.92
C ASP A 43 -0.13 4.58 1.02
N ALA A 44 -0.73 4.52 2.21
CA ALA A 44 -2.02 5.11 2.47
C ALA A 44 -2.02 6.65 2.41
N LYS A 45 -0.86 7.29 2.59
CA LYS A 45 -0.72 8.75 2.64
C LYS A 45 -0.29 9.36 1.31
N ALA A 46 0.34 8.58 0.41
CA ALA A 46 0.75 9.06 -0.90
C ALA A 46 -0.36 9.06 -1.97
N GLY A 47 -1.44 8.31 -1.75
CA GLY A 47 -2.62 8.28 -2.63
C GLY A 47 -3.56 9.48 -2.46
N ILE A 48 -4.48 9.66 -3.40
CA ILE A 48 -5.49 10.72 -3.35
C ILE A 48 -6.79 10.32 -4.08
N SER A 49 -7.93 10.67 -3.49
CA SER A 49 -9.26 10.54 -4.10
C SER A 49 -9.73 11.91 -4.59
N LEU A 50 -10.01 12.06 -5.88
CA LEU A 50 -10.54 13.32 -6.43
C LEU A 50 -12.05 13.42 -6.20
N ASN A 51 -12.76 12.30 -6.35
CA ASN A 51 -14.18 12.14 -6.06
C ASN A 51 -14.47 10.66 -5.72
N ASP A 52 -15.73 10.31 -5.52
CA ASP A 52 -16.14 8.96 -5.10
C ASP A 52 -15.87 7.85 -6.13
N ASN A 53 -15.58 8.21 -7.39
CA ASN A 53 -15.37 7.26 -8.48
C ASN A 53 -14.00 7.40 -9.16
N PHE A 54 -13.15 8.32 -8.72
CA PHE A 54 -11.84 8.56 -9.33
C PHE A 54 -10.76 8.72 -8.28
N VAL A 55 -9.88 7.72 -8.19
CA VAL A 55 -8.89 7.56 -7.12
C VAL A 55 -7.54 7.19 -7.72
N LYS A 56 -6.46 7.78 -7.19
CA LYS A 56 -5.08 7.35 -7.41
C LYS A 56 -4.57 6.69 -6.14
N LEU A 57 -4.05 5.47 -6.29
CA LEU A 57 -3.38 4.71 -5.24
C LEU A 57 -1.88 4.66 -5.54
N VAL A 58 -1.06 4.64 -4.49
CA VAL A 58 0.40 4.49 -4.60
C VAL A 58 0.79 3.20 -3.87
N SER A 59 1.57 2.38 -4.55
CA SER A 59 2.20 1.20 -3.95
C SER A 59 3.65 1.15 -4.36
N TRP A 60 4.47 0.75 -3.41
CA TRP A 60 5.88 0.48 -3.60
C TRP A 60 6.14 -1.02 -3.72
N TYR A 61 7.33 -1.36 -4.19
CA TYR A 61 7.91 -2.70 -4.17
C TYR A 61 9.42 -2.57 -4.43
N ASP A 62 10.22 -3.45 -3.82
CA ASP A 62 11.61 -3.64 -4.23
C ASP A 62 11.60 -4.53 -5.48
N ASN A 63 11.99 -3.98 -6.61
CA ASN A 63 11.86 -4.66 -7.91
C ASN A 63 12.78 -5.87 -8.10
N GLU A 64 13.69 -6.16 -7.16
CA GLU A 64 14.58 -7.33 -7.20
C GLU A 64 14.28 -8.34 -6.10
N TRP A 65 13.72 -7.91 -4.96
CA TRP A 65 13.61 -8.73 -3.76
C TRP A 65 12.20 -9.24 -3.45
N GLY A 66 11.15 -8.53 -3.87
CA GLY A 66 9.75 -8.80 -3.54
C GLY A 66 8.80 -8.77 -4.74
#